data_AF-A0A928SR31-F1
#
_entry.id   AF-A0A928SR31-F1
#
_cell.length_a   1.000
_cell.length_b   1.000
_cell.length_c   1.000
_cell.angle_alpha   90.00
_cell.angle_beta   90.00
_cell.angle_gamma   90.00
#
_symmetry.space_group_name_H-M   'P 1'
#
loop_
_entity.id
_entity.type
_entity.pdbx_description
1 polymer ?
#
loop_
_entity_poly.entity_id
_entity_poly.type
_entity_poly.pdbx_seq_one_letter_code
_entity_poly.pdbx_strand_id
1 'polypeptide(L)'
;MDSATPSDPSLDLERPDAVPYFNWDAPVTNAEIRRALAVGSDEEKLFWTARILAEARYPDVWKYLSLRRDVLPRFPRLERRLGRKQAFWQYLIRGWQRDGLIP
;
A
#
# COMPACT_ATOMS: atom_id res chain seq x y z
N MET A 1 4.86 31.57 1.09
CA MET A 1 5.25 30.31 1.77
C MET A 1 3.96 29.77 2.35
N ASP A 2 3.22 29.03 1.52
CA ASP A 2 1.91 28.52 1.91
C ASP A 2 2.09 27.43 2.94
N SER A 3 1.66 27.74 4.17
CA SER A 3 1.47 26.78 5.23
C SER A 3 0.33 25.85 4.80
N ALA A 4 0.64 24.76 4.10
CA ALA A 4 -0.35 23.72 3.84
C ALA A 4 -0.93 23.27 5.18
N THR A 5 -2.22 23.57 5.40
CA THR A 5 -3.00 23.01 6.50
C THR A 5 -2.78 21.50 6.52
N PRO A 6 -2.57 20.83 7.67
CA PRO A 6 -2.56 19.37 7.69
C PRO A 6 -3.91 18.91 7.14
N SER A 7 -3.89 18.36 5.93
CA SER A 7 -5.09 17.92 5.23
C SER A 7 -5.65 16.73 5.98
N ASP A 8 -6.87 16.86 6.49
CA ASP A 8 -7.56 15.80 7.20
C ASP A 8 -7.53 14.49 6.39
N PRO A 9 -7.30 13.33 7.04
CA PRO A 9 -7.31 12.05 6.35
C PRO A 9 -8.65 11.81 5.64
N SER A 10 -8.57 11.35 4.40
CA SER A 10 -9.68 11.25 3.46
C SER A 10 -9.99 9.80 3.11
N LEU A 11 -11.29 9.50 2.93
CA LEU A 11 -11.75 8.26 2.32
C LEU A 11 -11.72 8.28 0.79
N ASP A 12 -11.57 9.47 0.19
CA ASP A 12 -11.38 9.62 -1.24
C ASP A 12 -9.91 9.36 -1.60
N LEU A 13 -9.66 8.17 -2.14
CA LEU A 13 -8.34 7.66 -2.51
C LEU A 13 -7.96 7.98 -3.98
N GLU A 14 -8.88 8.57 -4.73
CA GLU A 14 -8.67 9.00 -6.11
C GLU A 14 -8.33 10.50 -6.19
N ARG A 15 -8.78 11.30 -5.22
CA ARG A 15 -8.40 12.71 -5.10
C ARG A 15 -6.89 12.86 -4.84
N PRO A 16 -6.09 13.45 -5.76
CA PRO A 16 -4.62 13.41 -5.68
C PRO A 16 -4.01 14.09 -4.46
N ASP A 17 -4.58 15.20 -4.01
CA ASP A 17 -4.13 16.05 -2.89
C ASP A 17 -4.65 15.59 -1.52
N ALA A 18 -5.51 14.58 -1.48
CA ALA A 18 -5.98 14.01 -0.22
C ALA A 18 -4.91 13.13 0.43
N VAL A 19 -4.74 13.26 1.76
CA VAL A 19 -4.04 12.26 2.57
C VAL A 19 -4.97 11.07 2.76
N PRO A 20 -4.59 9.83 2.41
CA PRO A 20 -5.49 8.70 2.60
C PRO A 20 -5.66 8.37 4.08
N TYR A 21 -6.86 7.90 4.46
CA TYR A 21 -7.20 7.58 5.86
C TYR A 21 -6.21 6.66 6.57
N PHE A 22 -5.54 5.77 5.83
CA PHE A 22 -4.56 4.82 6.37
C PHE A 22 -3.18 5.43 6.64
N ASN A 23 -2.99 6.72 6.34
CA ASN A 23 -1.71 7.43 6.43
C ASN A 23 -1.81 8.71 7.29
N TRP A 24 -2.70 8.72 8.28
CA TRP A 24 -3.02 9.88 9.10
C TRP A 24 -1.85 10.40 9.96
N ASP A 25 -0.91 9.53 10.31
CA ASP A 25 0.26 9.82 11.15
C ASP A 25 1.42 10.48 10.37
N ALA A 26 1.40 10.44 9.04
CA ALA A 26 2.39 11.06 8.18
C ALA A 26 1.70 11.60 6.93
N PRO A 27 1.41 12.91 6.81
CA PRO A 27 0.49 13.47 5.81
C PRO A 27 1.09 13.50 4.39
N VAL A 28 1.29 12.31 3.81
CA VAL A 28 1.68 12.09 2.43
C VAL A 28 0.41 11.82 1.62
N THR A 29 0.24 12.57 0.55
CA THR A 29 -0.95 12.56 -0.31
C THR A 29 -1.02 11.34 -1.21
N ASN A 30 -2.21 11.07 -1.76
CA ASN A 30 -2.40 10.03 -2.76
C ASN A 30 -1.45 10.16 -3.96
N ALA A 31 -1.23 11.38 -4.46
CA ALA A 31 -0.32 11.66 -5.56
C ALA A 31 1.13 11.29 -5.23
N GLU A 32 1.59 11.65 -4.03
CA GLU A 32 2.96 11.38 -3.59
C GLU A 32 3.20 9.89 -3.36
N ILE A 33 2.25 9.17 -2.77
CA ILE A 33 2.32 7.71 -2.63
C ILE A 33 2.40 7.04 -4.01
N ARG A 34 1.52 7.43 -4.95
CA ARG A 34 1.53 6.90 -6.32
C ARG A 34 2.84 7.21 -7.03
N ARG A 35 3.40 8.41 -6.84
CA ARG A 35 4.72 8.79 -7.38
C ARG A 35 5.83 7.91 -6.81
N ALA A 36 5.86 7.71 -5.49
CA ALA A 36 6.84 6.84 -4.84
C ALA A 36 6.76 5.40 -5.34
N LEU A 37 5.54 4.87 -5.52
CA LEU A 37 5.31 3.54 -6.08
C LEU A 37 5.74 3.42 -7.55
N ALA A 38 5.61 4.49 -8.35
CA ALA A 38 5.96 4.48 -9.76
C ALA A 38 7.48 4.62 -9.99
N VAL A 39 8.07 5.68 -9.43
CA VAL A 39 9.43 6.13 -9.77
C VAL A 39 10.40 6.16 -8.59
N GLY A 40 9.95 5.80 -7.39
CA GLY A 40 10.82 5.73 -6.21
C GLY A 40 11.85 4.60 -6.29
N SER A 41 12.79 4.64 -5.36
CA SER A 41 13.74 3.55 -5.10
C SER A 41 13.01 2.26 -4.71
N ASP A 42 13.71 1.12 -4.79
CA ASP A 42 13.13 -0.16 -4.37
C ASP A 42 12.74 -0.18 -2.88
N GLU A 43 13.46 0.58 -2.04
CA GLU A 43 13.13 0.67 -0.61
C GLU A 43 11.89 1.54 -0.38
N GLU A 44 11.72 2.65 -1.10
CA GLU A 44 10.50 3.46 -1.06
C GLU A 44 9.28 2.65 -1.54
N LYS A 45 9.43 1.91 -2.64
CA LYS A 45 8.39 1.01 -3.15
C LYS A 45 8.03 -0.06 -2.13
N LEU A 46 9.03 -0.68 -1.50
CA LEU A 46 8.82 -1.69 -0.47
C LEU A 46 8.11 -1.11 0.76
N PHE A 47 8.53 0.07 1.21
CA PHE A 47 7.93 0.79 2.32
C PHE A 47 6.44 1.08 2.06
N TRP A 48 6.11 1.72 0.95
CA TRP A 48 4.72 2.07 0.64
C TRP A 48 3.85 0.85 0.38
N THR A 49 4.40 -0.18 -0.28
CA THR A 49 3.69 -1.44 -0.47
C THR A 49 3.36 -2.11 0.87
N ALA A 50 4.32 -2.17 1.81
CA ALA A 50 4.09 -2.74 3.13
C ALA A 50 3.04 -1.94 3.92
N ARG A 51 3.13 -0.61 3.89
CA ARG A 51 2.19 0.27 4.59
C ARG A 51 0.76 0.11 4.09
N ILE A 52 0.56 0.11 2.76
CA ILE A 52 -0.76 -0.09 2.16
C ILE A 52 -1.33 -1.46 2.53
N LEU A 53 -0.53 -2.53 2.46
CA LEU A 53 -0.99 -3.88 2.83
C LEU A 53 -1.29 -4.01 4.33
N ALA A 54 -0.60 -3.28 5.20
CA ALA A 54 -0.79 -3.32 6.64
C ALA A 54 -2.03 -2.51 7.10
N GLU A 55 -2.26 -1.34 6.51
CA GLU A 55 -3.18 -0.35 7.08
C GLU A 55 -4.46 -0.15 6.25
N ALA A 56 -4.42 -0.36 4.93
CA ALA A 56 -5.59 -0.16 4.09
C ALA A 56 -6.61 -1.30 4.23
N ARG A 57 -7.89 -0.98 4.04
CA ARG A 57 -8.94 -1.99 3.85
C ARG A 57 -8.63 -2.78 2.58
N TYR A 58 -8.92 -4.08 2.60
CA TYR A 58 -8.57 -4.99 1.50
C TYR A 58 -8.99 -4.49 0.10
N PRO A 59 -10.22 -3.97 -0.14
CA PRO A 59 -10.58 -3.46 -1.46
C PRO A 59 -9.77 -2.23 -1.90
N ASP A 60 -9.33 -1.41 -0.94
CA ASP A 60 -8.61 -0.16 -1.21
C ASP A 60 -7.14 -0.39 -1.57
N VAL A 61 -6.55 -1.51 -1.14
CA VAL A 61 -5.18 -1.93 -1.49
C VAL A 61 -4.95 -1.85 -3.00
N TRP A 62 -5.93 -2.35 -3.76
CA TRP A 62 -5.84 -2.47 -5.21
C TRP A 62 -6.02 -1.15 -5.96
N LYS A 63 -6.38 -0.06 -5.26
CA LYS A 63 -6.37 1.29 -5.85
C LYS A 63 -4.95 1.83 -6.05
N TYR A 64 -3.97 1.29 -5.32
CA TYR A 64 -2.55 1.68 -5.43
C TYR A 64 -1.67 0.58 -6.02
N LEU A 65 -1.95 -0.67 -5.65
CA LEU A 65 -1.06 -1.80 -5.91
C LEU A 65 -1.64 -2.78 -6.93
N SER A 66 -0.75 -3.39 -7.69
CA SER A 66 -1.01 -4.60 -8.46
C SER A 66 -0.41 -5.80 -7.74
N LEU A 67 -1.22 -6.85 -7.54
CA LEU A 67 -0.78 -8.10 -6.92
C LEU A 67 0.46 -8.67 -7.63
N ARG A 68 0.43 -8.78 -8.96
CA ARG A 68 1.51 -9.41 -9.75
C ARG A 68 2.77 -8.55 -9.86
N ARG A 69 2.62 -7.22 -10.00
CA ARG A 69 3.74 -6.31 -10.23
C ARG A 69 4.42 -5.87 -8.93
N ASP A 70 3.62 -5.56 -7.92
CA ASP A 70 4.10 -4.85 -6.74
C ASP A 70 4.27 -5.79 -5.55
N VAL A 71 3.27 -6.66 -5.31
CA VAL A 71 3.21 -7.51 -4.10
C VAL A 71 4.01 -8.80 -4.26
N LEU A 72 3.64 -9.68 -5.20
CA LEU A 72 4.23 -11.03 -5.29
C LEU A 72 5.77 -11.03 -5.43
N PRO A 73 6.40 -10.21 -6.29
CA PRO A 73 7.86 -10.21 -6.45
C PRO A 73 8.61 -9.78 -5.18
N ARG A 74 7.94 -9.06 -4.28
CA ARG A 74 8.53 -8.50 -3.06
C ARG A 74 8.02 -9.18 -1.79
N PHE A 75 7.10 -10.14 -1.91
CA PHE A 75 6.37 -10.70 -0.76
C PHE A 75 7.29 -11.26 0.35
N PRO A 76 8.40 -11.97 0.05
CA PRO A 76 9.33 -12.42 1.09
C PRO A 76 9.95 -11.29 1.92
N ARG A 77 10.12 -10.10 1.34
CA ARG A 77 10.60 -8.90 2.06
C ARG A 77 9.45 -8.15 2.74
N LEU A 78 8.27 -8.16 2.14
CA LEU A 78 7.07 -7.48 2.66
C LEU A 78 6.54 -8.16 3.91
N GLU A 79 6.45 -9.50 3.93
CA GLU A 79 5.69 -10.24 4.95
C GLU A 79 6.10 -9.88 6.39
N ARG A 80 7.39 -9.66 6.62
CA ARG A 80 7.96 -9.30 7.94
C ARG A 80 7.61 -7.86 8.38
N ARG A 81 7.17 -7.02 7.44
CA ARG A 81 6.79 -5.62 7.65
C ARG A 81 5.28 -5.42 7.80
N LEU A 82 4.47 -6.48 7.63
CA LEU A 82 3.01 -6.38 7.65
C LEU A 82 2.41 -6.42 9.06
N GLY A 83 3.22 -6.71 10.09
CA GLY A 83 2.77 -6.79 11.48
C GLY A 83 1.54 -7.70 11.61
N ARG A 84 0.44 -7.15 12.16
CA ARG A 84 -0.81 -7.89 12.40
C ARG A 84 -1.48 -8.41 11.13
N LYS A 85 -1.23 -7.81 9.96
CA LYS A 85 -1.78 -8.26 8.67
C LYS A 85 -0.96 -9.37 8.00
N GLN A 86 0.18 -9.75 8.57
CA GLN A 86 1.04 -10.78 7.98
C GLN A 86 0.29 -12.10 7.74
N ALA A 87 -0.38 -12.64 8.77
CA ALA A 87 -1.09 -13.91 8.66
C ALA A 87 -2.23 -13.86 7.64
N PHE A 88 -2.95 -12.74 7.57
CA PHE A 88 -4.02 -12.52 6.58
C PHE A 88 -3.49 -12.59 5.14
N TRP A 89 -2.41 -11.87 4.84
CA TRP A 89 -1.83 -11.87 3.49
C TRP A 89 -1.17 -13.20 3.13
N GLN A 90 -0.50 -13.85 4.09
CA GLN A 90 0.04 -15.20 3.88
C GLN A 90 -1.08 -16.20 3.57
N TYR A 91 -2.20 -16.14 4.28
CA TYR A 91 -3.36 -17.00 4.02
C TYR A 91 -3.90 -16.79 2.61
N LEU A 92 -4.14 -15.53 2.21
CA LEU A 92 -4.67 -15.22 0.88
C LEU A 92 -3.74 -15.67 -0.24
N ILE A 93 -2.46 -15.32 -0.16
CA ILE A 93 -1.48 -15.65 -1.22
C ILE A 93 -1.33 -17.17 -1.34
N ARG A 94 -1.18 -17.89 -0.22
CA ARG A 94 -1.11 -19.36 -0.25
C ARG A 94 -2.40 -19.99 -0.80
N GLY A 95 -3.56 -19.42 -0.45
CA GLY A 95 -4.85 -19.85 -0.99
C GLY A 95 -4.89 -19.70 -2.51
N TRP A 96 -4.57 -18.51 -3.01
CA TRP A 96 -4.55 -18.25 -4.46
C TRP A 96 -3.54 -19.10 -5.22
N GLN A 97 -2.39 -19.42 -4.62
CA GLN A 97 -1.41 -20.34 -5.19
C GLN A 97 -1.95 -21.77 -5.28
N ARG A 98 -2.54 -22.27 -4.19
CA ARG A 98 -3.17 -23.60 -4.17
C ARG A 98 -4.28 -23.72 -5.20
N ASP A 99 -5.05 -22.65 -5.38
CA ASP A 99 -6.18 -22.61 -6.30
C ASP A 99 -5.75 -22.30 -7.76
N GLY A 100 -4.44 -22.14 -8.02
CA GLY A 100 -3.88 -21.91 -9.36
C GLY A 100 -4.14 -20.53 -9.96
N LEU A 101 -4.58 -19.55 -9.15
CA LEU A 101 -4.90 -18.19 -9.61
C LEU A 101 -3.66 -17.31 -9.80
N ILE A 102 -2.59 -17.64 -9.07
CA ILE A 102 -1.28 -17.01 -9.16
C ILE A 102 -0.18 -18.10 -9.13
N PRO A 103 1.01 -17.82 -9.70
CA PRO A 103 2.14 -18.74 -9.65
C PRO A 103 2.63 -19.06 -8.23
#